data_AF-A0A975B035-F1
#
_entry.id   AF-A0A975B035-F1
#
_cell.length_a   1.000
_cell.length_b   1.000
_cell.length_c   1.000
_cell.angle_alpha   90.00
_cell.angle_beta   90.00
_cell.angle_gamma   90.00
#
_symmetry.space_group_name_H-M   'P 1'
#
loop_
_entity.id
_entity.type
_entity.pdbx_description
1 polymer ?
#
loop_
_entity_poly.entity_id
_entity_poly.type
_entity_poly.pdbx_seq_one_letter_code
_entity_poly.pdbx_strand_id
1 'polypeptide(L)'
;MTNNETAPQTEEKGYEVISFEQVVGFNYTLPDEDEPRTIEREITFVWEESIEKFKEEHGSDKPYKVNSFKREREQKAFIERLEDLTDDAIEEVQEEIANKMKFGFEFSGQLHNDD
;
A
#
# COMPACT_ATOMS: atom_id res chain seq x y z
N MET A 1 -40.46 -28.50 -29.93
CA MET A 1 -40.74 -28.26 -28.50
C MET A 1 -39.46 -27.73 -27.89
N THR A 2 -39.56 -26.51 -27.38
CA THR A 2 -38.49 -25.60 -26.96
C THR A 2 -37.99 -26.02 -25.57
N ASN A 3 -36.70 -26.31 -25.43
CA ASN A 3 -36.03 -26.32 -24.13
C ASN A 3 -34.77 -25.46 -24.26
N ASN A 4 -34.97 -24.14 -24.44
CA ASN A 4 -33.95 -23.17 -24.06
C ASN A 4 -34.10 -23.01 -22.53
N GLU A 5 -33.40 -23.85 -21.78
CA GLU A 5 -33.09 -23.56 -20.39
C GLU A 5 -32.26 -22.29 -20.38
N THR A 6 -32.94 -21.16 -20.19
CA THR A 6 -32.33 -19.90 -19.78
C THR A 6 -31.61 -20.18 -18.48
N ALA A 7 -30.29 -20.36 -18.56
CA ALA A 7 -29.43 -20.30 -17.39
C ALA A 7 -29.82 -19.04 -16.60
N PRO A 8 -29.96 -19.11 -15.26
CA PRO A 8 -30.10 -17.89 -14.49
C PRO A 8 -28.89 -17.03 -14.86
N GLN A 9 -29.16 -15.86 -15.43
CA GLN A 9 -28.19 -14.79 -15.48
C GLN A 9 -27.98 -14.38 -14.03
N THR A 10 -27.16 -15.17 -13.32
CA THR A 10 -26.46 -14.70 -12.14
C THR A 10 -25.80 -13.43 -12.65
N GLU A 11 -26.21 -12.28 -12.13
CA GLU A 11 -25.43 -11.06 -12.32
C GLU A 11 -24.00 -11.45 -12.01
N GLU A 12 -23.17 -11.56 -13.05
CA GLU A 12 -21.73 -11.66 -12.89
C GLU A 12 -21.37 -10.33 -12.25
N LYS A 13 -21.48 -10.25 -10.91
CA LYS A 13 -20.68 -9.31 -10.14
C LYS A 13 -19.27 -9.62 -10.60
N GLY A 14 -18.77 -8.80 -11.52
CA GLY A 14 -17.42 -8.92 -12.01
C GLY A 14 -16.51 -9.01 -10.81
N TYR A 15 -15.41 -9.72 -10.95
CA TYR A 15 -14.39 -9.70 -9.92
C TYR A 15 -13.79 -8.30 -9.95
N GLU A 16 -14.31 -7.39 -9.12
CA GLU A 16 -13.97 -5.98 -9.15
C GLU A 16 -13.26 -5.60 -7.86
N VAL A 17 -12.22 -4.80 -7.99
CA VAL A 17 -11.54 -4.16 -6.86
C VAL A 17 -11.27 -2.72 -7.18
N ILE A 18 -11.22 -1.91 -6.14
CA ILE A 18 -10.86 -0.51 -6.22
C ILE A 18 -9.42 -0.39 -5.75
N SER A 19 -8.56 0.25 -6.54
CA SER A 19 -7.21 0.62 -6.12
C SER A 19 -7.14 2.12 -5.94
N PHE A 20 -6.48 2.60 -4.88
CA PHE A 20 -6.33 4.03 -4.62
C PHE A 20 -4.98 4.32 -3.96
N GLU A 21 -4.45 5.50 -4.23
CA GLU A 21 -3.17 5.94 -3.68
C GLU A 21 -3.38 6.79 -2.42
N GLN A 22 -2.57 6.56 -1.41
CA GLN A 22 -2.57 7.34 -0.18
C GLN A 22 -1.16 7.55 0.31
N VAL A 23 -0.87 8.80 0.68
CA VAL A 23 0.35 9.14 1.39
C VAL A 23 0.22 8.67 2.84
N VAL A 24 1.13 7.81 3.27
CA VAL A 24 1.22 7.27 4.62
C VAL A 24 2.45 7.87 5.28
N GLY A 25 2.26 8.46 6.46
CA GLY A 25 3.33 8.99 7.30
C GLY A 25 3.85 7.93 8.26
N PHE A 26 5.09 7.50 8.06
CA PHE A 26 5.81 6.60 8.95
C PHE A 26 6.56 7.41 9.99
N ASN A 27 6.14 7.29 11.25
CA ASN A 27 6.76 8.01 12.36
C ASN A 27 7.88 7.18 12.97
N TYR A 28 9.04 7.79 13.21
CA TYR A 28 10.20 7.18 13.84
C TYR A 28 10.91 8.19 14.74
N THR A 29 11.54 7.71 15.80
CA THR A 29 12.33 8.52 16.73
C THR A 29 13.77 8.04 16.70
N LEU A 30 14.71 8.95 16.51
CA LEU A 30 16.13 8.62 16.58
C LEU A 30 16.56 8.47 18.06
N PRO A 31 17.55 7.63 18.36
CA PRO A 31 17.95 7.35 19.74
C PRO A 31 18.42 8.60 20.52
N ASP A 32 18.93 9.63 19.83
CA ASP A 32 19.43 10.87 20.42
C ASP A 32 18.45 12.06 20.30
N GLU A 33 17.22 11.81 19.85
CA GLU A 33 16.19 12.83 19.68
C GLU A 33 14.91 12.48 20.46
N ASP A 34 14.38 13.45 21.22
CA ASP A 34 13.10 13.29 21.91
C ASP A 34 11.90 13.55 20.98
N GLU A 35 12.10 14.19 19.82
CA GLU A 35 11.05 14.52 18.87
C GLU A 35 10.91 13.45 17.77
N PRO A 36 9.70 12.92 17.52
CA PRO A 36 9.47 11.99 16.43
C PRO A 36 9.55 12.71 15.09
N ARG A 37 10.19 12.06 14.12
CA ARG A 37 10.23 12.46 12.72
C ARG A 37 9.24 11.62 11.91
N THR A 38 8.83 12.15 10.76
CA THR A 38 7.92 11.48 9.84
C THR A 38 8.57 11.32 8.47
N ILE A 39 8.47 10.14 7.88
CA ILE A 39 8.73 9.90 6.46
C ILE A 39 7.39 9.64 5.78
N GLU A 40 7.07 10.42 4.75
CA GLU A 40 5.87 10.25 3.97
C GLU A 40 6.16 9.38 2.75
N ARG A 41 5.38 8.32 2.52
CA ARG A 41 5.47 7.46 1.34
C ARG A 41 4.10 7.29 0.71
N GLU A 42 4.04 7.37 -0.61
CA GLU A 42 2.82 7.05 -1.36
C GLU A 42 2.68 5.54 -1.48
N ILE A 43 1.54 5.01 -1.02
CA ILE A 43 1.21 3.58 -1.02
C ILE A 43 -0.08 3.39 -1.80
N THR A 44 -0.13 2.32 -2.60
CA THR A 44 -1.35 1.91 -3.31
C THR A 44 -2.09 0.87 -2.49
N PHE A 45 -3.31 1.19 -2.08
CA PHE A 45 -4.19 0.30 -1.34
C PHE A 45 -5.23 -0.34 -2.27
N VAL A 46 -5.67 -1.53 -1.85
CA VAL A 46 -6.79 -2.25 -2.47
C VAL A 46 -8.01 -2.17 -1.57
N TRP A 47 -9.16 -2.00 -2.20
CA TRP A 47 -10.46 -2.05 -1.58
C TRP A 47 -11.36 -3.03 -2.34
N GLU A 48 -11.78 -4.07 -1.64
CA GLU A 48 -12.53 -5.19 -2.22
C GLU A 48 -14.06 -5.03 -2.10
N GLU A 49 -14.54 -4.03 -1.34
CA GLU A 49 -15.98 -3.76 -1.22
C GLU A 49 -16.49 -2.78 -2.31
N SER A 50 -17.74 -2.34 -2.15
CA SER A 50 -18.42 -1.44 -3.09
C SER A 50 -17.86 -0.02 -3.08
N ILE A 51 -17.95 0.66 -4.22
CA ILE A 51 -17.57 2.08 -4.40
C ILE A 51 -18.32 2.99 -3.42
N GLU A 52 -19.56 2.68 -3.09
CA GLU A 52 -20.37 3.47 -2.14
C GLU A 52 -19.72 3.49 -0.75
N LYS A 53 -19.31 2.33 -0.24
CA LYS A 53 -18.59 2.21 1.02
C LYS A 53 -17.22 2.88 0.96
N PHE A 54 -16.51 2.71 -0.15
CA PHE A 54 -15.23 3.39 -0.38
C PHE A 54 -15.37 4.92 -0.26
N LYS A 55 -16.41 5.50 -0.87
CA LYS A 55 -16.69 6.94 -0.81
C LYS A 55 -17.15 7.40 0.57
N GLU A 56 -17.84 6.55 1.32
CA GLU A 56 -18.23 6.81 2.70
C GLU A 56 -17.01 6.88 3.62
N GLU A 57 -16.07 5.95 3.47
CA GLU A 57 -14.89 5.85 4.34
C GLU A 57 -13.76 6.81 3.94
N HIS A 58 -13.41 6.86 2.66
CA HIS A 58 -12.27 7.65 2.16
C HIS A 58 -12.67 9.02 1.61
N GLY A 59 -13.97 9.29 1.48
CA GLY A 59 -14.51 10.50 0.88
C GLY A 59 -14.68 10.40 -0.63
N SER A 60 -15.66 11.14 -1.15
CA SER A 60 -16.01 11.13 -2.58
C SER A 60 -14.98 11.81 -3.50
N ASP A 61 -14.09 12.63 -2.94
CA ASP A 61 -13.02 13.35 -3.66
C ASP A 61 -11.72 12.54 -3.79
N LYS A 62 -11.62 11.39 -3.12
CA LYS A 62 -10.41 10.56 -3.18
C LYS A 62 -10.28 9.97 -4.60
N PRO A 63 -9.14 10.15 -5.30
CA PRO A 63 -8.93 9.50 -6.58
C PRO A 63 -8.84 7.98 -6.38
N TYR A 64 -9.61 7.23 -7.17
CA TYR A 64 -9.63 5.78 -7.13
C TYR A 64 -9.77 5.22 -8.55
N LYS A 65 -9.32 3.98 -8.73
CA LYS A 65 -9.43 3.25 -9.99
C LYS A 65 -10.15 1.93 -9.75
N VAL A 66 -11.22 1.70 -10.49
CA VAL A 66 -11.92 0.42 -10.49
C VAL A 66 -11.23 -0.50 -11.49
N ASN A 67 -10.83 -1.68 -11.04
CA ASN A 67 -10.23 -2.73 -11.85
C ASN A 67 -11.19 -3.92 -11.87
N SER A 68 -11.75 -4.21 -13.03
CA SER A 68 -12.70 -5.30 -13.24
C SER A 68 -12.01 -6.47 -13.95
N PHE A 69 -12.16 -7.67 -13.41
CA PHE A 69 -11.52 -8.90 -13.90
C PHE A 69 -12.56 -9.92 -14.36
N LYS A 70 -12.15 -10.76 -15.31
CA LYS A 70 -13.00 -11.85 -15.83
C LYS A 70 -12.98 -13.09 -14.95
N ARG A 71 -11.95 -13.25 -14.11
CA ARG A 71 -11.73 -14.41 -13.26
C ARG A 71 -11.21 -14.00 -11.89
N GLU A 72 -11.65 -14.71 -10.86
CA GLU A 72 -11.17 -14.55 -9.47
C GLU A 72 -9.65 -14.64 -9.36
N ARG A 73 -9.03 -15.57 -10.10
CA ARG A 73 -7.57 -15.74 -10.08
C ARG A 73 -6.83 -14.49 -10.57
N GLU A 74 -7.38 -13.78 -11.55
CA GLU A 74 -6.77 -12.55 -12.08
C GLU A 74 -6.90 -11.41 -11.06
N GLN A 75 -8.07 -11.31 -10.41
CA GLN A 75 -8.29 -10.38 -9.30
C GLN A 75 -7.29 -10.66 -8.18
N LYS A 76 -7.20 -11.90 -7.70
CA LYS A 76 -6.29 -12.27 -6.61
C LYS A 76 -4.83 -11.99 -6.94
N ALA A 77 -4.39 -12.30 -8.17
CA ALA A 77 -3.03 -11.98 -8.61
C ALA A 77 -2.76 -10.48 -8.69
N PHE A 78 -3.78 -9.66 -8.98
CA PHE A 78 -3.66 -8.21 -8.94
C PHE A 78 -3.57 -7.68 -7.51
N ILE A 79 -4.37 -8.22 -6.58
CA ILE A 79 -4.30 -7.87 -5.16
C ILE A 79 -2.92 -8.21 -4.60
N GLU A 80 -2.47 -9.44 -4.79
CA GLU A 80 -1.16 -9.93 -4.34
C GLU A 80 -0.03 -9.01 -4.85
N ARG A 81 -0.08 -8.61 -6.13
CA ARG A 81 0.91 -7.68 -6.68
C ARG A 81 0.90 -6.30 -6.01
N LEU A 82 -0.26 -5.79 -5.62
CA LEU A 82 -0.36 -4.51 -4.92
C LEU A 82 0.10 -4.61 -3.47
N GLU A 83 -0.15 -5.76 -2.84
CA GLU A 83 0.39 -6.08 -1.50
C GLU A 83 1.92 -6.17 -1.55
N ASP A 84 2.49 -6.89 -2.53
CA ASP A 84 3.95 -6.95 -2.73
C ASP A 84 4.58 -5.55 -2.90
N LEU A 85 3.96 -4.68 -3.72
CA LEU A 85 4.43 -3.30 -3.91
C LEU A 85 4.32 -2.47 -2.62
N THR A 86 3.32 -2.75 -1.80
CA THR A 86 3.14 -2.08 -0.50
C THR A 86 4.20 -2.55 0.49
N ASP A 87 4.48 -3.85 0.54
CA ASP A 87 5.53 -4.43 1.37
C ASP A 87 6.91 -3.89 0.97
N ASP A 88 7.23 -3.86 -0.33
CA ASP A 88 8.47 -3.24 -0.85
C ASP A 88 8.60 -1.77 -0.40
N ALA A 89 7.51 -0.99 -0.46
CA ALA A 89 7.52 0.41 -0.03
C ALA A 89 7.74 0.54 1.49
N ILE A 90 7.19 -0.37 2.29
CA ILE A 90 7.39 -0.40 3.74
C ILE A 90 8.83 -0.80 4.06
N GLU A 91 9.37 -1.81 3.40
CA GLU A 91 10.76 -2.26 3.58
C GLU A 91 11.76 -1.14 3.26
N GLU A 92 11.56 -0.40 2.16
CA GLU A 92 12.40 0.73 1.81
C GLU A 92 12.38 1.83 2.88
N VAL A 93 11.20 2.16 3.42
CA VAL A 93 11.07 3.13 4.53
C VAL A 93 11.77 2.62 5.78
N GLN A 94 11.65 1.32 6.10
CA GLN A 94 12.34 0.72 7.23
C GLN A 94 13.87 0.74 7.04
N GLU A 95 14.37 0.44 5.85
CA GLU A 95 15.79 0.53 5.52
C GLU A 95 16.29 1.97 5.63
N GLU A 96 15.53 2.95 5.13
CA GLU A 96 15.86 4.36 5.27
C GLU A 96 15.94 4.77 6.75
N ILE A 97 14.97 4.35 7.56
CA ILE A 97 14.96 4.60 9.01
C ILE A 97 16.16 3.92 9.68
N ALA A 98 16.45 2.67 9.34
CA ALA A 98 17.58 1.92 9.88
C ALA A 98 18.92 2.56 9.51
N ASN A 99 19.07 3.05 8.27
CA ASN A 99 20.24 3.79 7.84
C ASN A 99 20.42 5.07 8.65
N LYS A 100 19.34 5.82 8.92
CA LYS A 100 19.40 7.01 9.79
C LYS A 100 19.74 6.65 11.24
N MET A 101 19.25 5.54 11.79
CA MET A 101 19.64 5.08 13.13
C MET A 101 21.09 4.59 13.18
N LYS A 102 21.57 3.91 12.13
CA LYS A 102 22.93 3.33 12.07
C LYS A 102 24.02 4.39 11.88
N PHE A 103 23.75 5.45 11.11
CA PHE A 103 24.67 6.58 10.91
C PHE A 103 24.43 7.75 11.88
N GLY A 104 23.31 7.75 12.62
CA GLY A 104 23.08 8.63 13.77
C GLY A 104 23.94 8.27 14.99
N PHE A 105 24.50 7.06 15.02
CA PHE A 105 25.66 6.77 15.84
C PHE A 105 26.83 7.58 15.26
N GLU A 106 27.09 8.77 15.81
CA GLU A 106 28.32 9.49 15.53
C GLU A 106 29.46 8.46 15.57
N PHE A 107 30.06 8.18 14.41
CA PHE A 107 31.40 7.63 14.41
C PHE A 107 32.30 8.74 14.96
N SER A 108 32.27 8.93 16.28
CA SER A 108 33.35 9.56 17.05
C SER A 108 34.53 8.58 17.09
N GLY A 109 34.82 7.90 15.98
CA GLY A 109 36.11 7.27 15.82
C GLY A 109 37.09 8.41 15.96
N GLN A 110 37.86 8.40 17.04
CA GLN A 110 38.99 9.27 17.22
C GLN A 110 39.73 9.29 15.89
N LEU A 111 39.68 10.43 15.21
CA LEU A 111 40.63 10.71 14.15
C LEU A 111 41.97 10.78 14.89
N HIS A 112 42.67 9.63 14.99
CA HIS A 112 44.09 9.63 15.26
C HIS A 112 44.68 10.42 14.10
N ASN A 113 44.85 11.72 14.30
CA ASN A 113 45.86 12.47 13.58
C ASN A 113 47.18 11.93 14.14
N ASP A 114 47.76 10.96 13.45
CA ASP A 114 49.18 10.63 13.61
C ASP A 114 49.97 11.90 13.22
N ASP A 115 50.66 12.48 14.20
CA ASP A 115 51.74 13.46 14.06
C ASP A 115 53.09 12.75 14.18
#